data_AF-A0A6V7L7U9-F1
#
_entry.id   AF-A0A6V7L7U9-F1
#
_cell.length_a   1.000
_cell.length_b   1.000
_cell.length_c   1.000
_cell.angle_alpha   90.00
_cell.angle_beta   90.00
_cell.angle_gamma   90.00
#
_symmetry.space_group_name_H-M   'P 1'
#
loop_
_entity.id
_entity.type
_entity.pdbx_description
1 polymer ?
#
loop_
_entity_poly.entity_id
_entity_poly.type
_entity_poly.pdbx_seq_one_letter_code
_entity_poly.pdbx_strand_id
1 'polypeptide(L)' 'GVKAKVFIRAKPYLNEGRKYLRLQQLKMDFSVQNINMGVENVHDGNTIL' A
#
# COMPACT_ATOMS: atom_id res chain seq x y z
N GLY A 1 -13.09 9.55 -2.72
CA GLY A 1 -12.89 8.31 -1.94
C GLY A 1 -11.82 7.45 -2.59
N VAL A 2 -11.11 6.63 -1.81
CA VAL A 2 -10.05 5.73 -2.30
C VAL A 2 -10.60 4.31 -2.41
N LYS A 3 -10.41 3.67 -3.56
CA LYS A 3 -10.66 2.24 -3.76
C LYS A 3 -9.31 1.54 -3.83
N ALA A 4 -9.11 0.47 -3.07
CA ALA A 4 -7.87 -0.30 -3.09
C ALA A 4 -8.16 -1.79 -3.30
N LYS A 5 -7.31 -2.43 -4.11
CA LYS A 5 -7.23 -3.87 -4.32
C LYS A 5 -5.92 -4.35 -3.71
N VAL A 6 -5.99 -5.22 -2.72
CA VAL A 6 -4.81 -5.73 -2.01
C VAL A 6 -4.63 -7.21 -2.33
N PHE A 7 -3.44 -7.57 -2.80
CA PHE A 7 -3.00 -8.95 -2.97
C PHE A 7 -2.07 -9.31 -1.82
N ILE A 8 -2.44 -10.35 -1.09
CA ILE A 8 -1.68 -10.87 0.06
C ILE A 8 -1.20 -12.27 -0.30
N ARG A 9 0.12 -12.48 -0.26
CA ARG A 9 0.72 -13.82 -0.34
C ARG A 9 1.20 -14.19 1.05
N ALA A 10 0.68 -15.29 1.59
CA ALA A 10 1.08 -15.81 2.88
C ALA A 10 1.29 -17.32 2.82
N LYS A 11 2.13 -17.84 3.72
CA LYS A 11 2.32 -19.29 3.92
C LYS A 11 1.87 -19.70 5.31
N PRO A 12 1.23 -20.87 5.46
CA PRO A 12 0.92 -21.39 6.78
C PRO A 12 2.22 -21.72 7.52
N TYR A 13 2.27 -21.42 8.81
CA TYR A 13 3.32 -21.88 9.71
C TYR A 13 2.73 -22.27 11.06
N LEU A 14 3.34 -23.26 11.70
CA LEU A 14 2.99 -23.67 13.05
C LEU A 14 3.86 -22.91 14.05
N ASN A 15 3.21 -22.34 15.07
CA ASN A 15 3.88 -21.76 16.22
C ASN A 15 3.12 -22.18 17.47
N GLU A 16 3.79 -22.80 18.44
CA GLU A 16 3.19 -23.23 19.72
C GLU A 16 1.89 -24.05 19.55
N GLY A 17 1.89 -24.97 18.58
CA GLY A 17 0.72 -25.81 18.29
C GLY A 17 -0.45 -25.11 17.57
N ARG A 18 -0.32 -23.82 17.25
CA ARG A 18 -1.33 -23.05 16.49
C ARG A 18 -0.82 -22.74 15.09
N LYS A 19 -1.73 -22.77 14.12
CA LYS A 19 -1.45 -22.41 12.72
C LYS A 19 -1.68 -20.93 12.50
N TYR A 20 -0.68 -20.26 11.92
CA TYR A 20 -0.71 -18.85 11.57
C TYR A 20 -0.35 -18.68 10.10
N LEU A 21 -0.65 -17.50 9.54
CA LEU A 21 -0.20 -17.10 8.21
C LEU A 21 0.99 -16.17 8.35
N ARG A 22 2.15 -16.59 7.82
CA ARG A 22 3.32 -15.71 7.70
C ARG A 22 3.17 -14.94 6.40
N LEU A 23 3.02 -13.62 6.50
CA LEU A 23 2.99 -12.72 5.37
C LEU A 23 4.32 -12.85 4.61
N GLN A 24 4.25 -13.13 3.32
CA GLN A 24 5.41 -13.17 2.45
C GLN A 24 5.51 -11.89 1.63
N GLN A 25 4.40 -11.48 1.03
CA GLN A 25 4.35 -10.32 0.15
C GLN A 25 2.98 -9.66 0.22
N LEU A 26 3.00 -8.33 0.08
CA LEU A 26 1.82 -7.50 -0.02
C LEU A 26 1.97 -6.60 -1.24
N LYS A 27 0.98 -6.62 -2.13
CA LYS A 27 0.86 -5.69 -3.25
C LYS A 27 -0.47 -4.97 -3.11
N MET A 28 -0.47 -3.65 -3.25
CA MET A 28 -1.69 -2.85 -3.23
C MET A 28 -1.75 -2.02 -4.51
N ASP A 29 -2.88 -2.15 -5.21
CA ASP A 29 -3.23 -1.30 -6.33
C ASP A 29 -4.40 -0.41 -5.85
N PHE A 30 -4.25 0.91 -5.88
CA PHE A 30 -5.31 1.84 -5.46
C PHE A 30 -5.72 2.78 -6.59
N SER A 31 -6.97 3.23 -6.53
CA SER A 31 -7.59 4.18 -7.45
C SER A 31 -8.30 5.24 -6.62
N VAL A 32 -8.08 6.49 -7.01
CA VAL A 32 -8.69 7.66 -6.40
C VAL A 32 -9.28 8.54 -7.50
N GLN A 33 -10.46 9.10 -7.27
CA GLN A 33 -11.16 9.92 -8.26
C GLN A 33 -10.50 11.30 -8.43
N ASN A 34 -10.12 11.94 -7.32
CA ASN A 34 -9.40 13.21 -7.30
C ASN A 34 -8.21 13.07 -6.37
N ILE A 35 -6.99 13.22 -6.90
CA ILE A 35 -5.77 13.23 -6.10
C ILE A 35 -5.24 14.67 -6.02
N ASN A 36 -5.34 15.27 -4.83
CA ASN A 36 -4.69 16.54 -4.54
C ASN A 36 -3.38 16.22 -3.80
N MET A 37 -2.26 16.23 -4.51
CA MET A 37 -0.94 16.06 -3.91
C MET A 37 -0.36 17.45 -3.62
N GLY A 38 -0.41 17.87 -2.35
CA GLY A 38 0.31 19.05 -1.90
C GLY A 38 1.77 18.69 -1.66
N VAL A 39 2.70 19.38 -2.31
CA VAL A 39 4.12 19.30 -1.99
C VAL A 39 4.48 20.56 -1.20
N GLU A 40 4.54 20.46 0.12
CA GLU A 40 5.11 21.52 0.96
C GLU A 40 6.64 21.36 0.93
N ASN A 41 7.35 22.41 0.52
CA ASN A 41 8.80 22.50 0.21
C ASN A 41 9.26 22.24 -1.25
N VAL A 42 8.54 22.73 -2.26
CA VAL A 42 9.19 23.05 -3.56
C VAL A 42 9.74 24.47 -3.46
N HIS A 43 10.90 24.63 -2.83
CA HIS A 43 11.63 25.89 -2.88
C HIS A 43 12.09 26.10 -4.33
N ASP A 44 11.47 27.05 -5.02
CA ASP A 44 11.77 27.51 -6.37
C ASP A 44 11.75 26.46 -7.50
N GLY A 45 10.55 26.17 -8.00
CA GLY A 45 10.34 26.46 -9.43
C GLY A 45 10.12 25.31 -10.41
N ASN A 46 9.58 24.15 -10.03
CA ASN A 46 8.85 23.34 -11.02
C ASN A 46 7.89 22.32 -10.41
N THR A 47 6.62 22.70 -10.25
CA THR A 47 5.54 21.74 -10.03
C THR A 47 5.07 21.28 -11.41
N ILE A 48 5.70 20.24 -11.96
CA ILE A 48 5.17 19.59 -13.17
C ILE A 48 4.03 18.67 -12.72
N LEU A 49 2.81 19.04 -13.13
CA LEU A 49 1.61 18.19 -13.14
C LEU A 49 1.65 17.23 -14.33
#